data_AF-A0A7S1KWE0-F1
#
_entry.id   AF-A0A7S1KWE0-F1
#
_cell.length_a   1.000
_cell.length_b   1.000
_cell.length_c   1.000
_cell.angle_alpha   90.00
_cell.angle_beta   90.00
_cell.angle_gamma   90.00
#
_symmetry.space_group_name_H-M   'P 1'
#
loop_
_entity.id
_entity.type
_entity.pdbx_description
1 polymer ?
#
loop_
_entity_poly.entity_id
_entity_poly.type
_entity_poly.pdbx_seq_one_letter_code
_entity_poly.pdbx_strand_id
1 'polypeptide(L)'
;RPLARAMSRSRSGGGKEEKTRRLRGEIEDFCGKHQLDERASRIMTNMHPVDVKKVIGTPFPTDCRNTTAFVVSVIRKVEQEVGRPQGYRWDGRSWSEPKARRKESRSRSR
;
A
#
# COMPACT_ATOMS: atom_id res chain seq x y z
N ARG A 1 -0.32 17.14 52.94
CA ARG A 1 -1.28 16.83 51.85
C ARG A 1 -0.57 17.08 50.51
N PRO A 2 -0.11 16.06 49.77
CA PRO A 2 0.48 16.31 48.45
C PRO A 2 -0.60 16.36 47.37
N LEU A 3 -0.52 17.36 46.49
CA LEU A 3 -1.34 17.55 45.30
C LEU A 3 -0.97 16.49 44.25
N ALA A 4 -1.86 15.54 44.00
CA ALA A 4 -1.68 14.55 42.94
C ALA A 4 -1.90 15.23 41.57
N ARG A 5 -0.78 15.38 40.85
CA ARG A 5 -0.65 15.95 39.52
C ARG A 5 -1.51 15.16 38.52
N ALA A 6 -2.41 15.86 37.83
CA ALA A 6 -3.17 15.33 36.71
C ALA A 6 -2.21 14.75 35.65
N MET A 7 -2.23 13.43 35.48
CA MET A 7 -1.57 12.77 34.35
C MET A 7 -2.48 12.91 33.13
N SER A 8 -2.25 13.98 32.37
CA SER A 8 -2.68 14.11 30.98
C SER A 8 -2.15 12.93 30.17
N ARG A 9 -2.99 11.92 29.95
CA ARG A 9 -2.75 10.86 28.97
C ARG A 9 -3.01 11.42 27.58
N SER A 10 -2.03 12.13 27.04
CA SER A 10 -2.02 12.55 25.64
C SER A 10 -0.80 11.95 24.96
N ARG A 11 -1.00 11.50 23.71
CA ARG A 11 -0.01 11.11 22.68
C ARG A 11 0.17 9.61 22.45
N SER A 12 -0.66 9.04 21.57
CA SER A 12 -0.28 7.87 20.76
C SER A 12 -1.02 7.73 19.41
N GLY A 13 -1.72 8.78 18.94
CA GLY A 13 -2.44 8.76 17.66
C GLY A 13 -1.66 9.30 16.44
N GLY A 14 -0.78 10.29 16.64
CA GLY A 14 -0.25 11.10 15.53
C GLY A 14 0.64 10.38 14.52
N GLY A 15 1.37 9.33 14.94
CA GLY A 15 2.33 8.67 14.05
C GLY A 15 1.70 7.86 12.90
N LYS A 16 0.49 7.33 13.08
CA LYS A 16 -0.21 6.55 12.04
C LYS A 16 -0.86 7.45 11.00
N GLU A 17 -1.49 8.53 11.44
CA GLU A 17 -2.12 9.51 10.55
C GLU A 17 -1.07 10.23 9.70
N GLU A 18 0.06 10.64 10.31
CA GLU A 18 1.16 11.26 9.58
C GLU A 18 1.76 10.31 8.53
N LYS A 19 1.99 9.04 8.88
CA LYS A 19 2.45 8.02 7.92
C LYS A 19 1.47 7.85 6.76
N THR A 20 0.17 7.85 7.04
CA THR A 20 -0.88 7.74 6.01
C THR A 20 -0.86 8.95 5.09
N ARG A 21 -0.70 10.16 5.64
CA ARG A 21 -0.60 11.40 4.87
C ARG A 21 0.63 11.42 3.98
N ARG A 22 1.80 11.01 4.50
CA ARG A 22 3.04 10.90 3.72
C ARG A 22 2.89 9.92 2.56
N LEU A 23 2.34 8.74 2.82
CA LEU A 23 2.09 7.73 1.79
C LEU A 23 1.16 8.24 0.68
N ARG A 24 0.09 8.97 1.04
CA ARG A 24 -0.81 9.58 0.06
C ARG A 24 -0.05 10.57 -0.84
N GLY A 25 0.78 11.43 -0.25
CA GLY A 25 1.63 12.33 -1.02
C GLY A 25 2.61 11.60 -1.95
N GLU A 26 3.22 10.50 -1.50
CA GLU A 26 4.09 9.65 -2.35
C GLU A 26 3.31 9.03 -3.53
N ILE A 27 2.06 8.61 -3.31
CA ILE A 27 1.20 8.07 -4.37
C ILE A 27 0.84 9.17 -5.38
N GLU A 28 0.49 10.37 -4.90
CA GLU A 28 0.13 11.50 -5.77
C GLU A 28 1.31 11.95 -6.63
N ASP A 29 2.51 12.08 -6.03
CA ASP A 29 3.75 12.39 -6.77
C ASP A 29 4.03 11.33 -7.84
N PHE A 30 3.96 10.04 -7.47
CA PHE A 30 4.17 8.94 -8.41
C PHE A 30 3.16 8.96 -9.56
N CYS A 31 1.87 9.17 -9.25
CA CYS A 31 0.83 9.24 -10.27
C CYS A 31 1.04 10.44 -11.21
N GLY A 32 1.38 11.61 -10.67
CA GLY A 32 1.66 12.81 -11.46
C GLY A 32 2.90 12.64 -12.34
N LYS A 33 3.98 12.12 -11.79
CA LYS A 33 5.25 11.86 -12.49
C LYS A 33 5.09 10.90 -13.67
N HIS A 34 4.25 9.88 -13.53
CA HIS A 34 4.04 8.85 -14.55
C HIS A 34 2.74 9.00 -15.35
N GLN A 35 2.04 10.13 -15.19
CA GLN A 35 0.77 10.45 -15.85
C GLN A 35 -0.26 9.33 -15.72
N LEU A 36 -0.41 8.78 -14.52
CA LEU A 36 -1.35 7.69 -14.26
C LEU A 36 -2.78 8.22 -14.16
N ASP A 37 -3.71 7.45 -14.70
CA ASP A 37 -5.13 7.78 -14.67
C ASP A 37 -5.69 7.72 -13.23
N GLU A 38 -6.82 8.40 -13.02
CA GLU A 38 -7.54 8.40 -11.74
C GLU A 38 -7.83 6.99 -11.22
N ARG A 39 -8.09 6.04 -12.13
CA ARG A 39 -8.29 4.63 -11.79
C ARG A 39 -7.09 4.04 -11.06
N ALA A 40 -5.87 4.26 -11.56
CA ALA A 40 -4.66 3.73 -10.95
C ALA A 40 -4.41 4.39 -9.58
N SER A 41 -4.54 5.71 -9.49
CA SER A 41 -4.44 6.47 -8.24
C SER A 41 -5.41 5.94 -7.17
N ARG A 42 -6.67 5.70 -7.56
CA ARG A 42 -7.70 5.15 -6.65
C ARG A 42 -7.37 3.75 -6.18
N ILE A 43 -6.83 2.88 -7.03
CA ILE A 43 -6.42 1.54 -6.63
C ILE A 43 -5.25 1.64 -5.64
N MET A 44 -4.20 2.39 -5.99
CA MET A 44 -3.00 2.57 -5.16
C MET A 44 -3.33 3.13 -3.77
N THR A 45 -4.24 4.09 -3.68
CA THR A 45 -4.70 4.68 -2.41
C THR A 45 -5.44 3.69 -1.52
N ASN A 46 -6.07 2.66 -2.11
CA ASN A 46 -6.78 1.61 -1.38
C ASN A 46 -5.91 0.38 -1.10
N MET A 47 -4.69 0.30 -1.65
CA MET A 47 -3.77 -0.81 -1.39
C MET A 47 -3.20 -0.75 0.02
N HIS A 48 -2.71 -1.90 0.50
CA HIS A 48 -1.94 -1.94 1.74
C HIS A 48 -0.64 -1.13 1.59
N PRO A 49 -0.19 -0.37 2.61
CA PRO A 49 0.99 0.48 2.53
C PRO A 49 2.27 -0.22 2.08
N VAL A 50 2.45 -1.47 2.48
CA VAL A 50 3.62 -2.27 2.09
C VAL A 50 3.58 -2.64 0.60
N ASP A 51 2.39 -2.85 0.04
CA ASP A 51 2.24 -3.27 -1.35
C ASP A 51 2.41 -2.10 -2.30
N VAL A 52 1.80 -0.96 -1.97
CA VAL A 52 1.93 0.24 -2.81
C VAL A 52 3.40 0.71 -2.88
N LYS A 53 4.17 0.53 -1.80
CA LYS A 53 5.62 0.78 -1.83
C LYS A 53 6.37 -0.14 -2.79
N LYS A 54 5.96 -1.42 -2.89
CA LYS A 54 6.52 -2.35 -3.89
C LYS A 54 6.17 -1.88 -5.31
N VAL A 55 4.95 -1.38 -5.53
CA VAL A 55 4.53 -0.82 -6.82
C VAL A 55 5.35 0.42 -7.19
N ILE A 56 5.47 1.39 -6.28
CA ILE A 56 6.24 2.63 -6.49
C ILE A 56 7.72 2.33 -6.75
N GLY A 57 8.28 1.35 -6.05
CA GLY A 57 9.66 0.90 -6.24
C GLY A 57 9.91 0.05 -7.49
N THR A 58 8.87 -0.29 -8.27
CA THR A 58 9.03 -1.08 -9.48
C THR A 58 9.44 -0.17 -10.64
N PRO A 59 10.59 -0.43 -11.31
CA PRO A 59 11.01 0.38 -12.44
C PRO A 59 10.09 0.14 -13.65
N PHE A 60 9.82 1.21 -14.40
CA PHE A 60 9.13 1.13 -15.68
C PHE A 60 10.07 0.60 -16.76
N PRO A 61 9.56 -0.16 -17.75
CA PRO A 61 10.34 -0.52 -18.93
C PRO A 61 10.62 0.73 -19.78
N THR A 62 11.76 0.73 -20.48
CA THR A 62 12.24 1.86 -21.31
C THR A 62 11.20 2.34 -22.33
N ASP A 63 10.45 1.40 -22.93
CA ASP A 63 9.41 1.68 -23.95
C ASP A 63 7.99 1.41 -23.41
N CYS A 64 7.64 2.00 -22.27
CA CYS A 64 6.31 1.85 -21.69
C CYS A 64 5.26 2.68 -22.44
N ARG A 65 4.49 2.05 -23.34
CA ARG A 65 3.44 2.71 -24.12
C ARG A 65 2.20 3.11 -23.32
N ASN A 66 1.92 2.39 -22.23
CA ASN A 66 0.76 2.65 -21.37
C ASN A 66 1.15 2.40 -19.90
N THR A 67 1.52 3.49 -19.23
CA THR A 67 1.97 3.49 -17.83
C THR A 67 0.87 3.01 -16.88
N THR A 68 -0.38 3.44 -17.10
CA THR A 68 -1.55 3.01 -16.33
C THR A 68 -1.73 1.48 -16.40
N ALA A 69 -1.71 0.90 -17.60
CA ALA A 69 -1.85 -0.55 -17.76
C ALA A 69 -0.69 -1.33 -17.13
N PHE A 70 0.54 -0.82 -17.27
CA PHE A 70 1.72 -1.40 -16.62
C PHE A 70 1.55 -1.40 -15.09
N VAL A 71 1.22 -0.26 -14.48
CA VAL A 71 1.04 -0.17 -13.03
C VAL A 71 -0.07 -1.10 -12.54
N VAL A 72 -1.20 -1.17 -13.24
CA VAL A 72 -2.28 -2.12 -12.90
C VAL A 72 -1.80 -3.58 -12.95
N SER A 73 -0.96 -3.94 -13.92
CA SER A 73 -0.36 -5.27 -13.98
C SER A 73 0.59 -5.56 -12.82
N VAL A 74 1.40 -4.57 -12.42
CA VAL A 74 2.31 -4.66 -11.27
C VAL A 74 1.51 -4.82 -9.98
N ILE A 75 0.43 -4.08 -9.80
CA ILE A 75 -0.48 -4.20 -8.65
C ILE A 75 -0.98 -5.64 -8.51
N ARG A 76 -1.50 -6.22 -9.59
CA ARG A 76 -2.02 -7.60 -9.58
C ARG A 76 -0.94 -8.62 -9.24
N LYS A 77 0.28 -8.42 -9.74
CA LYS A 77 1.44 -9.27 -9.41
C LYS A 77 1.76 -9.19 -7.91
N VAL A 78 1.86 -7.99 -7.35
CA VAL A 78 2.14 -7.78 -5.92
C VAL A 78 1.04 -8.40 -5.04
N GLU A 79 -0.24 -8.19 -5.38
CA GLU A 79 -1.37 -8.84 -4.68
C GLU A 79 -1.22 -10.37 -4.69
N GLN A 80 -0.90 -10.96 -5.84
CA GLN A 80 -0.75 -12.40 -6.01
C GLN A 80 0.44 -12.97 -5.20
N GLU A 81 1.58 -12.29 -5.21
CA GLU A 81 2.79 -12.70 -4.50
C GLU A 81 2.59 -12.72 -2.98
N VAL A 82 1.93 -11.70 -2.44
CA VAL A 82 1.64 -11.64 -0.99
C VAL A 82 0.42 -12.48 -0.60
N GLY A 83 -0.36 -12.95 -1.58
CA GLY A 83 -1.54 -13.78 -1.36
C GLY A 83 -2.78 -12.98 -0.95
N ARG A 84 -2.85 -11.71 -1.34
CA ARG A 84 -4.07 -10.90 -1.21
C ARG A 84 -5.05 -11.23 -2.35
N PRO A 85 -6.37 -11.22 -2.09
CA PRO A 85 -7.36 -11.33 -3.15
C PRO A 85 -7.26 -10.12 -4.09
N GLN A 86 -7.60 -10.30 -5.36
CA GLN A 86 -7.61 -9.19 -6.33
C GLN A 86 -8.62 -8.12 -5.92
N GLY A 87 -8.20 -6.85 -5.92
CA GLY A 87 -9.06 -5.74 -5.50
C GLY A 87 -9.18 -5.65 -3.97
N TYR A 88 -8.19 -6.18 -3.24
CA TYR A 88 -8.10 -6.03 -1.80
C TYR A 88 -8.09 -4.54 -1.43
N ARG A 89 -8.93 -4.17 -0.44
CA ARG A 89 -9.00 -2.81 0.08
C ARG A 89 -8.51 -2.78 1.52
N TRP A 90 -7.49 -1.98 1.76
CA TRP A 90 -6.93 -1.76 3.08
C TRP A 90 -7.89 -0.97 3.97
N ASP A 91 -8.02 -1.39 5.23
CA ASP A 91 -8.95 -0.84 6.22
C ASP A 91 -8.33 0.27 7.10
N GLY A 92 -7.05 0.59 6.89
CA GLY A 92 -6.33 1.61 7.66
C GLY A 92 -5.87 1.16 9.06
N ARG A 93 -6.14 -0.07 9.49
CA ARG A 93 -5.92 -0.48 10.90
C ARG A 93 -4.48 -0.90 11.17
N SER A 94 -3.86 -1.63 10.24
CA SER A 94 -2.51 -2.18 10.38
C SER A 94 -1.58 -1.75 9.24
N TRP A 95 -0.37 -1.33 9.60
CA TRP A 95 0.73 -1.05 8.67
C TRP A 95 1.67 -2.23 8.47
N SER A 96 1.60 -3.21 9.37
CA SER A 96 2.44 -4.40 9.34
C SER A 96 1.90 -5.39 8.31
N GLU A 97 2.81 -6.01 7.56
CA GLU A 97 2.45 -7.06 6.61
C GLU A 97 1.79 -8.22 7.36
N PRO A 98 0.55 -8.63 7.01
CA PRO A 98 -0.02 -9.84 7.58
C PRO A 98 0.90 -11.00 7.16
N LYS A 99 1.28 -11.86 8.12
CA LYS A 99 2.14 -13.02 7.85
C LYS A 99 1.56 -13.75 6.63
N ALA A 100 2.33 -13.77 5.54
CA ALA A 100 1.93 -14.44 4.30
C ALA A 100 1.44 -15.83 4.67
N ARG A 101 0.16 -16.09 4.39
CA ARG A 101 -0.43 -17.40 4.65
C ARG A 101 0.31 -18.35 3.71
N ARG A 102 1.22 -19.17 4.26
CA ARG A 102 2.07 -20.13 3.54
C ARG A 102 1.20 -20.80 2.49
N LYS A 103 1.36 -20.41 1.22
CA LYS A 103 0.66 -21.07 0.11
C LYS A 103 1.23 -22.47 0.05
N GLU A 104 0.53 -23.41 0.68
CA GLU A 104 0.74 -24.82 0.43
C GLU A 104 0.59 -25.01 -1.07
N SER A 105 1.70 -25.40 -1.69
CA SER A 105 1.85 -25.57 -3.12
C SER A 105 0.80 -26.55 -3.62
N ARG A 106 -0.35 -26.07 -4.08
CA ARG A 106 -1.23 -26.88 -4.91
C ARG A 106 -0.54 -27.04 -6.26
N SER A 107 0.31 -28.06 -6.31
CA SER A 107 0.82 -28.67 -7.53
C SER A 107 -0.35 -28.85 -8.48
N ARG A 108 -0.42 -28.00 -9.52
CA ARG A 108 -1.25 -28.28 -10.69
C ARG A 108 -0.57 -29.42 -11.43
N SER A 109 -0.95 -30.65 -11.10
CA SER A 109 -0.67 -31.80 -11.95
C SER A 109 -1.29 -31.54 -13.32
N ARG A 110 -0.46 -31.65 -14.35
CA ARG A 110 -0.86 -31.66 -15.76
C ARG A 110 -1.65 -32.92 -16.08
#